data_AF-A0A1E5L6B7-F1
#
_entry.id   AF-A0A1E5L6B7-F1
#
_cell.length_a   1.000
_cell.length_b   1.000
_cell.length_c   1.000
_cell.angle_alpha   90.00
_cell.angle_beta   90.00
_cell.angle_gamma   90.00
#
_symmetry.space_group_name_H-M   'P 1'
#
loop_
_entity.id
_entity.type
_entity.pdbx_description
1 polymer ?
#
loop_
_entity_poly.entity_id
_entity_poly.type
_entity_poly.pdbx_seq_one_letter_code
_entity_poly.pdbx_strand_id
1 'polypeptide(L)'
;MKTKSRKLFLYIDESIFSYNGQNYFAVGMMAVVDEASESVIEKALTNLKNDPDIHEENTKEWDNRTLERGYFHATDDSKNAHSHLCNSIKEHLNAKVSYVVLKPHDSNFNLTVEQKHRINTELVSLIATEFIGEIKIVIENRISFSETIAQQFYENLYEVIDASVYTHPWLSANYPKIDIEVVGKENPGVQVIDFITWALNNFYSNNKKGIWFERLSLQQRMKYDQPDGDLAGGEYSLGNSIKENLNIYLLNPYPDEAFPLNDDFYNNIFFEMIYLLAEQILNKIFRDGLPEHVIHFESELNELVTQLKGGATNLEMIKKVAKLFIRLFDTMPIYSELRKDIDYKAFKFILHVRRCMGLVVMERYMVYLLLRCSKRLGNNW
;
A
#
# COMPACT_ATOMS: atom_id res chain seq x y z
N MET A 1 4.90 -19.47 -19.95
CA MET A 1 4.04 -19.96 -18.84
C MET A 1 3.09 -18.82 -18.50
N LYS A 2 1.76 -19.01 -18.61
CA LYS A 2 0.79 -18.04 -18.10
C LYS A 2 0.81 -18.12 -16.57
N THR A 3 1.51 -17.20 -15.92
CA THR A 3 1.41 -17.01 -14.48
C THR A 3 -0.01 -16.54 -14.19
N LYS A 4 -0.81 -17.37 -13.55
CA LYS A 4 -2.14 -16.99 -13.04
C LYS A 4 -1.95 -15.70 -12.23
N SER A 5 -2.67 -14.63 -12.57
CA SER A 5 -2.64 -13.39 -11.79
C SER A 5 -2.87 -13.74 -10.32
N ARG A 6 -1.89 -13.44 -9.46
CA ARG A 6 -2.01 -13.69 -8.03
C ARG A 6 -2.69 -12.47 -7.43
N LYS A 7 -3.64 -12.73 -6.53
CA LYS A 7 -4.35 -11.71 -5.78
C LYS A 7 -3.75 -11.66 -4.37
N LEU A 8 -3.48 -10.46 -3.87
CA LEU A 8 -3.08 -10.22 -2.48
C LEU A 8 -4.28 -9.63 -1.74
N PHE A 9 -4.54 -10.12 -0.53
CA PHE A 9 -5.56 -9.57 0.34
C PHE A 9 -4.88 -8.82 1.48
N LEU A 10 -5.24 -7.55 1.66
CA LEU A 10 -4.75 -6.69 2.74
C LEU A 10 -5.92 -6.39 3.66
N TYR A 11 -5.85 -6.86 4.91
CA TYR A 11 -6.83 -6.51 5.94
C TYR A 11 -6.23 -5.43 6.81
N ILE A 12 -6.96 -4.34 7.02
CA ILE A 12 -6.51 -3.20 7.83
C ILE A 12 -7.44 -3.02 9.01
N ASP A 13 -6.85 -2.89 10.20
CA ASP A 13 -7.54 -2.45 11.41
C ASP A 13 -6.85 -1.22 12.00
N GLU A 14 -7.69 -0.32 12.50
CA GLU A 14 -7.27 0.91 13.15
C GLU A 14 -7.58 0.80 14.64
N SER A 15 -6.74 1.30 15.53
CA SER A 15 -7.02 1.22 16.96
C SER A 15 -6.51 2.46 17.69
N ILE A 16 -7.23 2.85 18.73
CA ILE A 16 -6.78 3.84 19.70
C ILE A 16 -6.56 3.11 21.02
N PHE A 17 -5.37 3.25 21.61
CA PHE A 17 -5.09 2.69 22.92
C PHE A 17 -4.41 3.72 23.82
N SER A 18 -4.66 3.61 25.12
CA SER A 18 -4.08 4.52 26.11
C SER A 18 -2.93 3.84 26.84
N TYR A 19 -1.78 4.51 26.91
CA TYR A 19 -0.62 4.07 27.68
C TYR A 19 -0.01 5.27 28.40
N ASN A 20 0.30 5.12 29.70
CA ASN A 20 0.80 6.22 30.56
C ASN A 20 -0.05 7.50 30.51
N GLY A 21 -1.38 7.37 30.41
CA GLY A 21 -2.31 8.49 30.34
C GLY A 21 -2.35 9.22 28.99
N GLN A 22 -1.64 8.72 27.98
CA GLN A 22 -1.62 9.29 26.64
C GLN A 22 -2.28 8.34 25.62
N ASN A 23 -2.93 8.91 24.60
CA ASN A 23 -3.60 8.15 23.54
C ASN A 23 -2.69 7.98 22.33
N TYR A 24 -2.53 6.73 21.90
CA TYR A 24 -1.77 6.32 20.73
C TYR A 24 -2.72 5.89 19.62
N PHE A 25 -2.34 6.17 18.38
CA PHE A 25 -3.11 5.79 17.20
C PHE A 25 -2.34 4.69 16.47
N ALA A 26 -2.85 3.47 16.51
CA ALA A 26 -2.26 2.31 15.86
C ALA A 26 -3.02 1.95 14.59
N VAL A 27 -2.30 1.41 13.61
CA VAL A 27 -2.87 0.72 12.46
C VAL A 27 -2.10 -0.56 12.26
N GLY A 28 -2.82 -1.68 12.18
CA GLY A 28 -2.28 -2.96 11.76
C GLY A 28 -2.77 -3.29 10.35
N MET A 29 -1.89 -3.87 9.55
CA MET A 29 -2.20 -4.44 8.25
C MET A 29 -1.75 -5.89 8.24
N MET A 30 -2.61 -6.79 7.76
CA MET A 30 -2.28 -8.17 7.49
C MET A 30 -2.38 -8.44 5.99
N ALA A 31 -1.27 -8.82 5.37
CA ALA A 31 -1.22 -9.29 4.00
C ALA A 31 -1.24 -10.83 3.95
N VAL A 32 -2.14 -11.39 3.13
CA VAL A 32 -2.27 -12.82 2.84
C VAL A 32 -2.49 -13.07 1.35
N VAL A 33 -2.00 -14.19 0.83
CA VAL A 33 -2.20 -14.61 -0.58
C VAL A 33 -3.47 -15.41 -0.79
N ASP A 34 -3.92 -16.08 0.28
CA ASP A 34 -5.18 -16.79 0.34
C ASP A 34 -6.11 -15.98 1.24
N GLU A 35 -7.30 -15.64 0.73
CA GLU A 35 -8.29 -14.86 1.47
C GLU A 35 -8.54 -15.50 2.85
N ALA A 36 -8.62 -14.66 3.89
CA ALA A 36 -8.89 -15.14 5.24
C ALA A 36 -10.28 -15.79 5.26
N SER A 37 -10.27 -17.12 5.37
CA SER A 37 -11.47 -17.95 5.24
C SER A 37 -12.32 -17.92 6.51
N GLU A 38 -13.64 -18.03 6.35
CA GLU A 38 -14.60 -18.24 7.45
C GLU A 38 -14.23 -19.45 8.32
N SER A 39 -13.55 -20.46 7.73
CA SER A 39 -13.08 -21.63 8.47
C SER A 39 -12.16 -21.29 9.66
N VAL A 40 -11.43 -20.17 9.60
CA VAL A 40 -10.59 -19.71 10.72
C VAL A 40 -11.48 -19.36 11.93
N ILE A 41 -12.60 -18.69 11.67
CA ILE A 41 -13.54 -18.23 12.70
C ILE A 41 -14.44 -19.38 13.16
N GLU A 42 -15.02 -20.14 12.23
CA GLU A 42 -15.91 -21.27 12.55
C GLU A 42 -15.23 -22.33 13.41
N LYS A 43 -13.96 -22.65 13.11
CA LYS A 43 -13.20 -23.61 13.90
C LYS A 43 -12.93 -23.09 15.31
N ALA A 44 -12.59 -21.81 15.43
CA ALA A 44 -12.37 -21.20 16.73
C ALA A 44 -13.65 -21.16 17.58
N LEU A 45 -14.80 -20.80 16.99
CA LEU A 45 -16.10 -20.81 17.66
C LEU A 45 -16.53 -22.23 18.05
N THR A 46 -16.30 -23.21 17.18
CA THR A 46 -16.58 -24.62 17.46
C THR A 46 -15.75 -25.13 18.63
N ASN A 47 -14.47 -24.77 18.67
CA ASN A 47 -13.60 -25.15 19.78
C ASN A 47 -13.98 -24.44 21.08
N LEU A 48 -14.35 -23.15 21.03
CA LEU A 48 -14.85 -22.41 22.19
C LEU A 48 -16.11 -23.05 22.76
N LYS A 49 -17.08 -23.40 21.90
CA LYS A 49 -18.33 -24.05 22.31
C LYS A 49 -18.12 -25.39 23.02
N ASN A 50 -17.05 -26.11 22.65
CA ASN A 50 -16.69 -27.40 23.22
C ASN A 50 -15.63 -27.30 24.33
N ASP A 51 -15.22 -26.10 24.72
CA ASP A 51 -14.22 -25.88 25.76
C ASP A 51 -14.80 -26.29 27.12
N PRO A 52 -14.17 -27.21 27.88
CA PRO A 52 -14.64 -27.56 29.22
C PRO A 52 -14.70 -26.35 30.17
N ASP A 53 -13.86 -25.33 29.95
CA ASP A 53 -13.76 -24.13 30.77
C ASP A 53 -14.82 -23.07 30.41
N ILE A 54 -15.69 -23.31 29.42
CA ILE A 54 -16.79 -22.40 29.04
C ILE A 54 -17.80 -22.17 30.18
N HIS A 55 -17.81 -23.05 31.17
CA HIS A 55 -18.68 -22.96 32.33
C HIS A 55 -18.03 -22.23 33.53
N GLU A 56 -16.76 -21.81 33.44
CA GLU A 56 -16.10 -21.03 34.49
C GLU A 56 -16.84 -19.71 34.74
N GLU A 57 -17.17 -19.41 36.00
CA GLU A 57 -17.98 -18.25 36.37
C GLU A 57 -17.40 -16.90 35.88
N ASN A 58 -16.06 -16.82 35.78
CA ASN A 58 -15.36 -15.61 35.37
C ASN A 58 -15.30 -15.38 33.84
N THR A 59 -15.58 -16.39 33.01
CA THR A 59 -15.51 -16.27 31.54
C THR A 59 -16.82 -16.62 30.84
N LYS A 60 -17.70 -17.37 31.50
CA LYS A 60 -18.97 -17.87 30.96
C LYS A 60 -19.82 -16.81 30.29
N GLU A 61 -20.00 -15.64 30.91
CA GLU A 61 -20.81 -14.57 30.33
C GLU A 61 -20.20 -14.05 29.03
N TRP A 62 -18.87 -13.86 29.01
CA TRP A 62 -18.14 -13.33 27.87
C TRP A 62 -18.10 -14.36 26.73
N ASP A 63 -17.83 -15.63 27.05
CA ASP A 63 -17.83 -16.73 26.08
C ASP A 63 -19.22 -16.94 25.45
N ASN A 64 -20.29 -16.87 26.24
CA ASN A 64 -21.66 -16.97 25.72
C ASN A 64 -21.97 -15.79 24.78
N ARG A 65 -21.57 -14.57 25.13
CA ARG A 65 -21.74 -13.40 24.24
C ARG A 65 -20.99 -13.58 22.92
N THR A 66 -19.74 -14.05 22.93
CA THR A 66 -18.98 -14.33 21.71
C THR A 66 -19.68 -15.37 20.84
N LEU A 67 -20.20 -16.45 21.44
CA LEU A 67 -20.91 -17.52 20.72
C LEU A 67 -22.26 -17.07 20.17
N GLU A 68 -23.04 -16.30 20.94
CA GLU A 68 -24.33 -15.73 20.50
C GLU A 68 -24.14 -14.75 19.34
N ARG A 69 -23.08 -13.95 19.40
CA ARG A 69 -22.73 -12.98 18.37
C ARG A 69 -22.19 -13.64 17.09
N GLY A 70 -21.55 -14.80 17.21
CA GLY A 70 -21.05 -15.58 16.07
C GLY A 70 -19.76 -15.04 15.44
N TYR A 71 -19.08 -14.10 16.09
CA TYR A 71 -17.78 -13.56 15.66
C TYR A 71 -16.97 -13.03 16.85
N PHE A 72 -15.65 -12.90 16.68
CA PHE A 72 -14.72 -12.46 17.72
C PHE A 72 -14.54 -10.93 17.75
N HIS A 73 -14.25 -10.39 18.93
CA HIS A 73 -13.98 -8.98 19.19
C HIS A 73 -12.87 -8.83 20.25
N ALA A 74 -11.73 -8.27 19.85
CA ALA A 74 -10.49 -8.36 20.64
C ALA A 74 -10.57 -7.74 22.07
N THR A 75 -11.45 -6.76 22.28
CA THR A 75 -11.64 -6.15 23.62
C THR A 75 -12.74 -6.80 24.46
N ASP A 76 -13.68 -7.49 23.83
CA ASP A 76 -14.95 -7.91 24.44
C ASP A 76 -15.01 -9.43 24.64
N ASP A 77 -13.99 -10.13 24.19
CA ASP A 77 -13.89 -11.58 24.28
C ASP A 77 -13.07 -12.02 25.50
N SER A 78 -13.38 -13.21 26.00
CA SER A 78 -12.72 -13.79 27.16
C SER A 78 -11.31 -14.33 26.81
N LYS A 79 -10.53 -14.71 27.83
CA LYS A 79 -9.27 -15.43 27.65
C LYS A 79 -9.44 -16.74 26.87
N ASN A 80 -10.59 -17.43 26.99
CA ASN A 80 -10.84 -18.71 26.32
C ASN A 80 -11.12 -18.48 24.84
N ALA A 81 -11.98 -17.51 24.51
CA ALA A 81 -12.23 -17.09 23.15
C ALA A 81 -10.93 -16.68 22.42
N HIS A 82 -10.10 -15.83 23.04
CA HIS A 82 -8.79 -15.46 22.49
C HIS A 82 -7.85 -16.66 22.30
N SER A 83 -7.88 -17.63 23.21
CA SER A 83 -7.09 -18.86 23.12
C SER A 83 -7.42 -19.64 21.85
N HIS A 84 -8.71 -19.86 21.59
CA HIS A 84 -9.17 -20.62 20.41
C HIS A 84 -8.96 -19.87 19.11
N LEU A 85 -9.24 -18.56 19.09
CA LEU A 85 -8.95 -17.73 17.93
C LEU A 85 -7.45 -17.76 17.58
N CYS A 86 -6.60 -17.58 18.59
CA CYS A 86 -5.15 -17.62 18.43
C CYS A 86 -4.66 -18.96 17.86
N ASN A 87 -5.20 -20.09 18.32
CA ASN A 87 -4.83 -21.40 17.82
C ASN A 87 -5.28 -21.60 16.37
N SER A 88 -6.51 -21.17 16.05
CA SER A 88 -7.04 -21.26 14.69
C SER A 88 -6.25 -20.41 13.69
N ILE A 89 -5.89 -19.17 14.06
CA ILE A 89 -5.05 -18.27 13.25
C ILE A 89 -3.72 -18.96 12.90
N LYS A 90 -3.01 -19.52 13.89
CA LYS A 90 -1.71 -20.16 13.67
C LYS A 90 -1.78 -21.38 12.75
N GLU A 91 -2.89 -22.12 12.79
CA GLU A 91 -3.05 -23.34 12.02
C GLU A 91 -3.39 -23.05 10.55
N HIS A 92 -4.12 -21.98 10.26
CA HIS A 92 -4.72 -21.75 8.95
C HIS A 92 -4.15 -20.55 8.19
N LEU A 93 -3.43 -19.64 8.84
CA LEU A 93 -2.98 -18.41 8.21
C LEU A 93 -1.45 -18.30 8.17
N ASN A 94 -0.96 -17.89 7.00
CA ASN A 94 0.41 -17.42 6.79
C ASN A 94 0.32 -15.99 6.29
N ALA A 95 0.91 -15.05 7.02
CA ALA A 95 0.72 -13.63 6.75
C ALA A 95 1.99 -12.82 6.97
N LYS A 96 2.12 -11.71 6.22
CA LYS A 96 2.99 -10.58 6.58
C LYS A 96 2.13 -9.58 7.33
N VAL A 97 2.60 -9.12 8.48
CA VAL A 97 1.88 -8.15 9.31
C VAL A 97 2.74 -6.89 9.43
N SER A 98 2.16 -5.74 9.12
CA SER A 98 2.78 -4.44 9.35
C SER A 98 1.99 -3.68 10.39
N TYR A 99 2.70 -2.97 11.26
CA TYR A 99 2.08 -2.27 12.37
C TYR A 99 2.77 -0.93 12.56
N VAL A 100 1.97 0.13 12.54
CA VAL A 100 2.40 1.51 12.70
C VAL A 100 1.67 2.10 13.90
N VAL A 101 2.41 2.82 14.74
CA VAL A 101 1.87 3.58 15.86
C VAL A 101 2.33 5.02 15.72
N LEU A 102 1.35 5.92 15.76
CA LEU A 102 1.59 7.33 15.97
C LEU A 102 1.48 7.64 17.47
N LYS A 103 2.59 8.05 18.06
CA LYS A 103 2.72 8.54 19.42
C LYS A 103 2.03 9.91 19.53
N PRO A 104 1.46 10.23 20.69
CA PRO A 104 0.93 11.55 20.96
C PRO A 104 2.09 12.55 21.10
N HIS A 105 2.29 13.42 20.12
CA HIS A 105 3.18 14.57 20.27
C HIS A 105 2.54 15.59 21.23
N ASP A 106 3.36 16.18 22.10
CA ASP A 106 3.03 17.42 22.79
C ASP A 106 2.91 18.56 21.76
N SER A 107 1.70 19.01 21.45
CA SER A 107 1.35 20.37 20.97
C SER A 107 1.59 20.84 19.51
N ASN A 108 2.34 20.18 18.62
CA ASN A 108 2.69 20.80 17.31
C ASN A 108 2.01 20.27 16.04
N PHE A 109 1.36 19.10 16.07
CA PHE A 109 0.56 18.61 14.95
C PHE A 109 -0.93 18.68 15.29
N ASN A 110 -1.61 19.74 14.84
CA ASN A 110 -3.07 19.90 14.88
C ASN A 110 -3.78 18.98 13.87
N LEU A 111 -3.44 17.68 13.88
CA LEU A 111 -4.10 16.68 13.05
C LEU A 111 -5.30 16.10 13.81
N THR A 112 -6.42 16.00 13.09
CA THR A 112 -7.61 15.27 13.53
C THR A 112 -7.31 13.79 13.68
N VAL A 113 -8.14 13.07 14.45
CA VAL A 113 -8.03 11.60 14.61
C VAL A 113 -8.07 10.89 13.26
N GLU A 114 -8.97 11.33 12.37
CA GLU A 114 -9.12 10.81 11.01
C GLU A 114 -7.83 10.99 10.19
N GLN A 115 -7.20 12.16 10.24
CA GLN A 115 -5.94 12.41 9.54
C GLN A 115 -4.80 11.51 10.04
N LYS A 116 -4.74 11.23 11.34
CA LYS A 116 -3.72 10.35 11.93
C LYS A 116 -3.90 8.91 11.46
N HIS A 117 -5.14 8.41 11.48
CA HIS A 117 -5.46 7.09 10.97
C HIS A 117 -5.16 6.99 9.47
N ARG A 118 -5.56 7.99 8.69
CA ARG A 118 -5.25 8.05 7.26
C ARG A 118 -3.76 7.95 6.98
N ILE A 119 -2.91 8.72 7.65
CA ILE A 119 -1.44 8.66 7.47
C ILE A 119 -0.92 7.25 7.79
N ASN A 120 -1.35 6.67 8.90
CA ASN A 120 -0.89 5.33 9.27
C ASN A 120 -1.35 4.27 8.27
N THR A 121 -2.58 4.38 7.78
CA THR A 121 -3.14 3.51 6.73
C THR A 121 -2.34 3.66 5.43
N GLU A 122 -1.96 4.90 5.05
CA GLU A 122 -1.10 5.16 3.88
C GLU A 122 0.26 4.46 4.06
N LEU A 123 0.88 4.61 5.23
CA LEU A 123 2.17 4.01 5.55
C LEU A 123 2.15 2.48 5.50
N VAL A 124 1.15 1.83 6.10
CA VAL A 124 1.06 0.36 6.04
C VAL A 124 0.72 -0.14 4.63
N SER A 125 -0.04 0.65 3.87
CA SER A 125 -0.43 0.31 2.50
C SER A 125 0.71 0.48 1.49
N LEU A 126 1.81 1.15 1.83
CA LEU A 126 3.00 1.19 0.96
C LEU A 126 3.54 -0.20 0.64
N ILE A 127 3.32 -1.19 1.51
CA ILE A 127 3.70 -2.59 1.21
C ILE A 127 2.95 -3.16 0.01
N ALA A 128 1.74 -2.67 -0.27
CA ALA A 128 0.98 -3.04 -1.45
C ALA A 128 1.78 -2.77 -2.74
N THR A 129 2.62 -1.74 -2.72
CA THR A 129 3.44 -1.32 -3.88
C THR A 129 4.61 -2.25 -4.17
N GLU A 130 4.94 -3.17 -3.25
CA GLU A 130 5.92 -4.23 -3.51
C GLU A 130 5.33 -5.37 -4.35
N PHE A 131 3.99 -5.46 -4.45
CA PHE A 131 3.30 -6.56 -5.10
C PHE A 131 2.96 -6.25 -6.57
N ILE A 132 3.25 -7.22 -7.45
CA ILE A 132 2.80 -7.19 -8.85
C ILE A 132 1.56 -8.07 -8.99
N GLY A 133 0.42 -7.43 -9.19
CA GLY A 133 -0.86 -8.10 -9.42
C GLY A 133 -2.05 -7.29 -8.94
N GLU A 134 -3.12 -8.00 -8.62
CA GLU A 134 -4.31 -7.41 -8.03
C GLU A 134 -4.23 -7.45 -6.50
N ILE A 135 -4.66 -6.36 -5.87
CA ILE A 135 -4.71 -6.24 -4.41
C ILE A 135 -6.14 -5.94 -4.03
N LYS A 136 -6.69 -6.70 -3.08
CA LYS A 136 -7.96 -6.40 -2.44
C LYS A 136 -7.68 -5.89 -1.04
N ILE A 137 -7.96 -4.62 -0.80
CA ILE A 137 -7.89 -4.03 0.53
C ILE A 137 -9.25 -4.17 1.18
N VAL A 138 -9.30 -4.77 2.35
CA VAL A 138 -10.50 -4.98 3.15
C VAL A 138 -10.34 -4.19 4.44
N ILE A 139 -11.21 -3.21 4.64
CA ILE A 139 -11.16 -2.29 5.78
C ILE A 139 -12.46 -2.38 6.56
N GLU A 140 -12.37 -2.39 7.88
CA GLU A 140 -13.55 -2.32 8.73
C GLU A 140 -14.32 -1.00 8.52
N ASN A 141 -15.65 -1.10 8.38
CA ASN A 141 -16.54 0.05 8.34
C ASN A 141 -16.52 0.78 9.69
N ARG A 142 -16.03 2.01 9.70
CA ARG A 142 -16.07 2.90 10.87
C ARG A 142 -16.79 4.18 10.50
N ILE A 143 -17.35 4.86 11.51
CA ILE A 143 -18.18 6.07 11.33
C ILE A 143 -17.48 7.14 10.46
N SER A 144 -16.15 7.17 10.45
CA SER A 144 -15.32 8.12 9.68
C SER A 144 -14.75 7.59 8.36
N PHE A 145 -14.98 6.33 7.97
CA PHE A 145 -14.34 5.73 6.80
C PHE A 145 -15.36 5.12 5.83
N SER A 146 -15.69 5.89 4.78
CA SER A 146 -16.61 5.47 3.72
C SER A 146 -15.87 4.92 2.51
N GLU A 147 -16.56 4.18 1.65
CA GLU A 147 -16.04 3.69 0.37
C GLU A 147 -15.45 4.82 -0.50
N THR A 148 -16.09 5.99 -0.52
CA THR A 148 -15.58 7.17 -1.24
C THR A 148 -14.24 7.67 -0.67
N ILE A 149 -14.11 7.69 0.65
CA ILE A 149 -12.85 8.08 1.32
C ILE A 149 -11.76 7.05 1.00
N ALA A 150 -12.13 5.77 0.97
CA ALA A 150 -11.21 4.70 0.64
C ALA A 150 -10.73 4.78 -0.83
N GLN A 151 -11.63 5.11 -1.77
CA GLN A 151 -11.24 5.32 -3.16
C GLN A 151 -10.30 6.52 -3.31
N GLN A 152 -10.59 7.63 -2.63
CA GLN A 152 -9.69 8.80 -2.62
C GLN A 152 -8.33 8.44 -2.04
N PHE A 153 -8.30 7.67 -0.95
CA PHE A 153 -7.08 7.21 -0.30
C PHE A 153 -6.14 6.50 -1.30
N TYR A 154 -6.68 5.65 -2.17
CA TYR A 154 -5.85 4.95 -3.15
C TYR A 154 -5.30 5.85 -4.26
N GLU A 155 -6.09 6.81 -4.76
CA GLU A 155 -5.56 7.81 -5.69
C GLU A 155 -4.40 8.59 -5.06
N ASN A 156 -4.49 8.93 -3.77
CA ASN A 156 -3.41 9.59 -3.06
C ASN A 156 -2.17 8.68 -2.92
N LEU A 157 -2.34 7.37 -2.72
CA LEU A 157 -1.23 6.43 -2.66
C LEU A 157 -0.44 6.45 -3.98
N TYR A 158 -1.13 6.41 -5.12
CA TYR A 158 -0.49 6.54 -6.43
C TYR A 158 0.20 7.89 -6.60
N GLU A 159 -0.40 8.99 -6.13
CA GLU A 159 0.24 10.31 -6.20
C GLU A 159 1.51 10.41 -5.35
N VAL A 160 1.53 9.79 -4.17
CA VAL A 160 2.73 9.70 -3.32
C VAL A 160 3.84 8.94 -4.06
N ILE A 161 3.51 7.81 -4.69
CA ILE A 161 4.46 7.03 -5.50
C ILE A 161 4.93 7.84 -6.71
N ASP A 162 4.02 8.49 -7.44
CA ASP A 162 4.32 9.33 -8.61
C ASP A 162 5.29 10.47 -8.24
N ALA A 163 5.09 11.10 -7.08
CA ALA A 163 6.00 12.12 -6.55
C ALA A 163 7.35 11.55 -6.11
N SER A 164 7.37 10.32 -5.58
CA SER A 164 8.60 9.65 -5.15
C SER A 164 9.58 9.42 -6.30
N VAL A 165 9.10 9.32 -7.54
CA VAL A 165 9.92 9.15 -8.74
C VAL A 165 10.90 10.29 -8.97
N TYR A 166 10.59 11.51 -8.49
CA TYR A 166 11.52 12.63 -8.56
C TYR A 166 12.52 12.66 -7.41
N THR A 167 12.05 12.37 -6.18
CA THR A 167 12.84 12.47 -4.95
C THR A 167 13.73 11.25 -4.71
N HIS A 168 13.28 10.08 -5.16
CA HIS A 168 13.95 8.79 -5.06
C HIS A 168 13.97 8.09 -6.45
N PRO A 169 14.56 8.73 -7.47
CA PRO A 169 14.48 8.25 -8.86
C PRO A 169 15.15 6.89 -9.09
N TRP A 170 16.03 6.47 -8.20
CA TRP A 170 16.68 5.15 -8.25
C TRP A 170 15.75 4.00 -7.83
N LEU A 171 14.63 4.28 -7.17
CA LEU A 171 13.63 3.27 -6.85
C LEU A 171 12.67 3.11 -8.03
N SER A 172 12.53 1.89 -8.54
CA SER A 172 11.39 1.50 -9.37
C SER A 172 10.15 1.35 -8.47
N ALA A 173 8.95 1.56 -9.02
CA ALA A 173 7.70 1.40 -8.29
C ALA A 173 6.70 0.52 -9.02
N ASN A 174 5.86 -0.24 -8.30
CA ASN A 174 4.72 -0.91 -8.92
C ASN A 174 3.43 -0.12 -8.69
N TYR A 175 2.52 -0.29 -9.65
CA TYR A 175 1.17 0.26 -9.61
C TYR A 175 0.20 -0.90 -9.78
N PRO A 176 -0.05 -1.67 -8.71
CA PRO A 176 -0.98 -2.80 -8.74
C PRO A 176 -2.42 -2.29 -8.84
N LYS A 177 -3.29 -3.07 -9.48
CA LYS A 177 -4.73 -2.80 -9.44
C LYS A 177 -5.22 -3.00 -8.01
N ILE A 178 -5.83 -1.97 -7.42
CA ILE A 178 -6.38 -2.06 -6.06
C ILE A 178 -7.90 -2.00 -6.12
N ASP A 179 -8.52 -3.04 -5.58
CA ASP A 179 -9.94 -3.08 -5.25
C ASP A 179 -10.08 -2.85 -3.75
N ILE A 180 -11.01 -1.99 -3.33
CA ILE A 180 -11.26 -1.73 -1.91
C ILE A 180 -12.65 -2.22 -1.55
N GLU A 181 -12.75 -2.90 -0.41
CA GLU A 181 -14.00 -3.35 0.17
C GLU A 181 -14.09 -2.86 1.61
N VAL A 182 -15.20 -2.18 1.94
CA VAL A 182 -15.52 -1.77 3.30
C VAL A 182 -16.51 -2.78 3.87
N VAL A 183 -16.13 -3.47 4.96
CA VAL A 183 -16.87 -4.61 5.51
C VAL A 183 -17.18 -4.42 7.00
N GLY A 184 -18.15 -5.16 7.54
CA GLY A 184 -18.40 -5.18 8.98
C GLY A 184 -17.41 -6.08 9.75
N LYS A 185 -17.53 -6.06 11.09
CA LYS A 185 -16.70 -6.88 12.00
C LYS A 185 -16.87 -8.38 11.82
N GLU A 186 -17.93 -8.83 11.15
CA GLU A 186 -18.16 -10.22 10.79
C GLU A 186 -17.14 -10.77 9.78
N ASN A 187 -16.40 -9.91 9.05
CA ASN A 187 -15.41 -10.38 8.09
C ASN A 187 -14.25 -11.12 8.80
N PRO A 188 -13.91 -12.36 8.40
CA PRO A 188 -12.88 -13.16 9.06
C PRO A 188 -11.52 -12.48 9.14
N GLY A 189 -11.08 -11.84 8.05
CA GLY A 189 -9.77 -11.20 8.03
C GLY A 189 -9.72 -9.95 8.89
N VAL A 190 -10.82 -9.18 8.96
CA VAL A 190 -10.96 -8.04 9.89
C VAL A 190 -10.89 -8.50 11.34
N GLN A 191 -11.59 -9.57 11.73
CA GLN A 191 -11.51 -10.12 13.09
C GLN A 191 -10.08 -10.53 13.46
N VAL A 192 -9.36 -11.14 12.52
CA VAL A 192 -7.98 -11.57 12.73
C VAL A 192 -7.04 -10.38 12.90
N ILE A 193 -7.11 -9.36 12.04
CA ILE A 193 -6.23 -8.20 12.16
C ILE A 193 -6.60 -7.34 13.38
N ASP A 194 -7.88 -7.21 13.76
CA ASP A 194 -8.30 -6.57 15.03
C ASP A 194 -7.61 -7.26 16.23
N PHE A 195 -7.67 -8.60 16.28
CA PHE A 195 -7.02 -9.35 17.36
C PHE A 195 -5.48 -9.23 17.35
N ILE A 196 -4.84 -9.25 16.18
CA ILE A 196 -3.39 -9.08 16.05
C ILE A 196 -2.96 -7.66 16.47
N THR A 197 -3.65 -6.64 15.98
CA THR A 197 -3.39 -5.23 16.32
C THR A 197 -3.58 -5.01 17.82
N TRP A 198 -4.64 -5.55 18.41
CA TRP A 198 -4.87 -5.50 19.85
C TRP A 198 -3.76 -6.21 20.64
N ALA A 199 -3.31 -7.38 20.21
CA ALA A 199 -2.21 -8.10 20.86
C ALA A 199 -0.90 -7.29 20.80
N LEU A 200 -0.59 -6.67 19.66
CA LEU A 200 0.57 -5.80 19.48
C LEU A 200 0.48 -4.54 20.36
N ASN A 201 -0.68 -3.87 20.40
CA ASN A 201 -0.92 -2.73 21.28
C ASN A 201 -0.61 -3.09 22.75
N ASN A 202 -1.10 -4.24 23.23
CA ASN A 202 -0.88 -4.69 24.60
C ASN A 202 0.58 -5.09 24.89
N PHE A 203 1.28 -5.65 23.90
CA PHE A 203 2.71 -5.95 23.99
C PHE A 203 3.54 -4.67 24.13
N TYR A 204 3.27 -3.66 23.30
CA TYR A 204 3.99 -2.38 23.35
C TYR A 204 3.61 -1.51 24.55
N SER A 205 2.37 -1.60 25.03
CA SER A 205 1.93 -0.90 26.23
C SER A 205 2.37 -1.60 27.53
N ASN A 206 3.25 -2.61 27.46
CA ASN A 206 3.79 -3.37 28.58
C ASN A 206 2.73 -3.89 29.57
N ASN A 207 1.55 -4.23 29.04
CA ASN A 207 0.44 -4.71 29.85
C ASN A 207 0.62 -6.22 30.10
N LYS A 208 0.07 -6.74 31.21
CA LYS A 208 0.05 -8.19 31.51
C LYS A 208 -0.56 -9.05 30.39
N LYS A 209 -1.27 -8.41 29.46
CA LYS A 209 -1.87 -9.01 28.25
C LYS A 209 -0.90 -9.19 27.07
N GLY A 210 0.38 -8.81 27.20
CA GLY A 210 1.41 -9.05 26.16
C GLY A 210 1.62 -10.53 25.80
N ILE A 211 1.14 -11.46 26.63
CA ILE A 211 1.17 -12.92 26.37
C ILE A 211 0.52 -13.31 25.03
N TRP A 212 -0.46 -12.55 24.53
CA TRP A 212 -1.15 -12.87 23.28
C TRP A 212 -0.25 -12.72 22.05
N PHE A 213 0.68 -11.77 22.07
CA PHE A 213 1.71 -11.64 21.04
C PHE A 213 2.55 -12.93 20.93
N GLU A 214 3.01 -13.44 22.09
CA GLU A 214 3.78 -14.69 22.15
C GLU A 214 2.95 -15.90 21.71
N ARG A 215 1.68 -15.97 22.16
CA ARG A 215 0.78 -17.07 21.82
C ARG A 215 0.43 -17.12 20.34
N LEU A 216 0.32 -15.97 19.67
CA LEU A 216 0.15 -15.87 18.21
C LEU A 216 1.39 -16.34 17.45
N SER A 217 2.53 -16.47 18.14
CA SER A 217 3.81 -16.87 17.55
C SER A 217 4.24 -15.92 16.41
N LEU A 218 3.94 -14.63 16.56
CA LEU A 218 4.40 -13.59 15.64
C LEU A 218 5.91 -13.47 15.73
N GLN A 219 6.58 -13.58 14.59
CA GLN A 219 8.02 -13.40 14.48
C GLN A 219 8.31 -11.98 14.02
N GLN A 220 8.93 -11.18 14.88
CA GLN A 220 9.36 -9.83 14.50
C GLN A 220 10.49 -9.90 13.46
N ARG A 221 10.28 -9.26 12.31
CA ARG A 221 11.24 -9.16 11.21
C ARG A 221 11.98 -7.84 11.22
N MET A 222 11.25 -6.77 11.49
CA MET A 222 11.78 -5.42 11.56
C MET A 222 11.14 -4.66 12.71
N LYS A 223 11.92 -3.79 13.33
CA LYS A 223 11.45 -2.77 14.26
C LYS A 223 11.96 -1.43 13.78
N TYR A 224 11.10 -0.42 13.80
CA TYR A 224 11.53 0.96 13.61
C TYR A 224 10.94 1.83 14.71
N ASP A 225 11.75 2.76 15.16
CA ASP A 225 11.39 3.78 16.14
C ASP A 225 12.14 5.02 15.71
N GLN A 226 11.41 6.10 15.38
CA GLN A 226 12.08 7.32 14.97
C GLN A 226 12.81 7.92 16.18
N PRO A 227 14.13 8.24 16.07
CA PRO A 227 14.93 8.75 17.17
C PRO A 227 14.33 9.97 17.87
N ASP A 228 13.68 10.84 17.10
CA ASP A 228 13.05 12.07 17.56
C ASP A 228 11.52 11.95 17.69
N GLY A 229 10.94 10.82 17.28
CA GLY A 229 9.73 10.90 16.46
C GLY A 229 8.47 10.22 16.98
N ASP A 230 7.37 10.83 16.53
CA ASP A 230 5.99 10.42 16.69
C ASP A 230 5.66 9.06 16.11
N LEU A 231 6.56 8.43 15.36
CA LEU A 231 6.28 7.20 14.64
C LEU A 231 7.11 6.05 15.18
N ALA A 232 6.44 4.96 15.53
CA ALA A 232 7.06 3.68 15.84
C ALA A 232 6.30 2.54 15.15
N GLY A 233 6.93 1.38 15.02
CA GLY A 233 6.27 0.24 14.41
C GLY A 233 7.20 -0.93 14.14
N GLY A 234 6.73 -1.82 13.28
CA GLY A 234 7.48 -2.98 12.88
C GLY A 234 6.77 -3.84 11.84
N GLU A 235 7.53 -4.80 11.34
CA GLU A 235 7.03 -5.87 10.49
C GLU A 235 7.16 -7.20 11.21
N TYR A 236 6.16 -8.05 11.04
CA TYR A 236 6.06 -9.37 11.64
C TYR A 236 5.65 -10.39 10.60
N SER A 237 5.96 -11.65 10.86
CA SER A 237 5.43 -12.77 10.09
C SER A 237 4.64 -13.72 10.98
N LEU A 238 3.51 -14.19 10.45
CA LEU A 238 2.71 -15.28 10.99
C LEU A 238 2.97 -16.57 10.19
N GLY A 239 3.16 -17.69 10.90
CA GLY A 239 3.41 -19.00 10.27
C GLY A 239 4.70 -19.03 9.47
N ASN A 240 4.66 -19.59 8.26
CA ASN A 240 5.79 -19.61 7.33
C ASN A 240 6.03 -18.27 6.62
N SER A 241 5.30 -17.21 7.00
CA SER A 241 5.14 -15.96 6.25
C SER A 241 4.63 -16.19 4.84
N ILE A 242 4.18 -15.12 4.18
CA ILE A 242 4.23 -15.15 2.72
C ILE A 242 5.73 -15.17 2.37
N LYS A 243 6.27 -16.36 2.09
CA LYS A 243 7.66 -16.51 1.63
C LYS A 243 7.88 -15.62 0.40
N GLU A 244 9.14 -15.24 0.17
CA GLU A 244 9.76 -14.46 -0.92
C GLU A 244 9.34 -14.83 -2.37
N ASN A 245 8.35 -15.71 -2.53
CA ASN A 245 7.73 -16.15 -3.78
C ASN A 245 6.47 -15.39 -4.16
N LEU A 246 6.01 -14.37 -3.43
CA LEU A 246 5.29 -13.28 -4.12
C LEU A 246 6.19 -12.88 -5.29
N ASN A 247 5.67 -12.55 -6.46
CA ASN A 247 6.49 -11.92 -7.50
C ASN A 247 6.84 -10.49 -7.06
N ILE A 248 7.41 -10.33 -5.86
CA ILE A 248 8.34 -9.30 -5.48
C ILE A 248 9.49 -9.56 -6.44
N TYR A 249 9.39 -9.03 -7.66
CA TYR A 249 10.61 -8.51 -8.24
C TYR A 249 11.09 -7.56 -7.16
N LEU A 250 12.14 -7.97 -6.43
CA LEU A 250 12.95 -7.01 -5.72
C LEU A 250 13.14 -5.90 -6.73
N LEU A 251 12.48 -4.77 -6.46
CA LEU A 251 12.48 -3.58 -7.28
C LEU A 251 13.95 -3.20 -7.31
N ASN A 252 14.67 -3.76 -8.29
CA ASN A 252 16.12 -3.70 -8.30
C ASN A 252 16.39 -2.23 -8.52
N PRO A 253 17.01 -1.55 -7.55
CA PRO A 253 17.24 -0.14 -7.69
C PRO A 253 17.99 0.09 -9.00
N TYR A 254 17.58 1.12 -9.71
CA TYR A 254 18.33 1.60 -10.85
C TYR A 254 19.73 2.02 -10.35
N PRO A 255 20.78 1.86 -11.17
CA PRO A 255 22.13 2.25 -10.76
C PRO A 255 22.17 3.73 -10.35
N ASP A 256 22.73 4.05 -9.19
CA ASP A 256 22.81 5.43 -8.69
C ASP A 256 23.53 6.35 -9.69
N GLU A 257 24.49 5.83 -10.45
CA GLU A 257 25.22 6.59 -11.46
C GLU A 257 24.35 6.99 -12.67
N ALA A 258 23.14 6.45 -12.78
CA ALA A 258 22.15 6.89 -13.77
C ALA A 258 21.53 8.26 -13.43
N PHE A 259 21.68 8.74 -12.20
CA PHE A 259 21.09 9.99 -11.74
C PHE A 259 22.17 10.92 -11.17
N PRO A 260 23.00 11.57 -12.02
CA PRO A 260 23.97 12.57 -11.56
C PRO A 260 23.33 13.61 -10.64
N LEU A 261 24.04 13.95 -9.57
CA LEU A 261 23.64 14.93 -8.54
C LEU A 261 23.66 16.39 -9.03
N ASN A 262 24.23 16.66 -10.21
CA ASN A 262 24.44 18.02 -10.68
C ASN A 262 23.23 18.57 -11.46
N ASP A 263 22.66 19.64 -10.94
CA ASP A 263 21.49 20.36 -11.50
C ASP A 263 21.74 20.96 -12.90
N ASP A 264 22.99 21.07 -13.34
CA ASP A 264 23.38 21.61 -14.65
C ASP A 264 22.81 20.83 -15.84
N PHE A 265 22.49 19.54 -15.65
CA PHE A 265 21.77 18.76 -16.67
C PHE A 265 20.37 19.38 -16.90
N TYR A 266 19.64 19.69 -15.83
CA TYR A 266 18.27 20.20 -15.88
C TYR A 266 18.17 21.63 -16.40
N ASN A 267 19.22 22.43 -16.23
CA ASN A 267 19.32 23.78 -16.81
C ASN A 267 19.35 23.78 -18.35
N ASN A 268 19.73 22.65 -18.98
CA ASN A 268 19.81 22.48 -20.44
C ASN A 268 18.79 21.48 -21.00
N ILE A 269 17.87 20.96 -20.17
CA ILE A 269 16.85 20.02 -20.61
C ILE A 269 15.80 20.73 -21.48
N PHE A 270 15.62 20.21 -22.69
CA PHE A 270 14.44 20.52 -23.50
C PHE A 270 13.25 19.72 -22.95
N PHE A 271 12.52 20.31 -21.99
CA PHE A 271 11.30 19.72 -21.44
C PHE A 271 10.29 19.29 -22.52
N GLU A 272 10.25 20.02 -23.64
CA GLU A 272 9.49 19.67 -24.84
C GLU A 272 9.89 18.29 -25.40
N MET A 273 11.20 18.02 -25.51
CA MET A 273 11.71 16.73 -25.98
C MET A 273 11.39 15.60 -25.00
N ILE A 274 11.50 15.85 -23.70
CA ILE A 274 11.14 14.87 -22.66
C ILE A 274 9.66 14.51 -22.76
N TYR A 275 8.80 15.53 -22.85
CA TYR A 275 7.36 15.34 -23.00
C TYR A 275 7.02 14.55 -24.27
N LEU A 276 7.60 14.92 -25.41
CA LEU A 276 7.39 14.22 -26.68
C LEU A 276 7.85 12.76 -26.62
N LEU A 277 8.95 12.47 -25.93
CA LEU A 277 9.42 11.10 -25.78
C LEU A 277 8.46 10.29 -24.90
N ALA A 278 7.97 10.84 -23.80
CA ALA A 278 6.95 10.19 -22.97
C ALA A 278 5.67 9.89 -23.79
N GLU A 279 5.21 10.86 -24.58
CA GLU A 279 4.06 10.71 -25.50
C GLU A 279 4.29 9.59 -26.52
N GLN A 280 5.48 9.54 -27.13
CA GLN A 280 5.84 8.50 -28.11
C GLN A 280 5.89 7.11 -27.49
N ILE A 281 6.41 7.00 -26.27
CA ILE A 281 6.47 5.74 -25.53
C ILE A 281 5.05 5.25 -25.21
N LEU A 282 4.18 6.12 -24.71
CA LEU A 282 2.77 5.78 -24.45
C LEU A 282 2.03 5.34 -25.73
N ASN A 283 2.24 6.04 -26.84
CA ASN A 283 1.69 5.63 -28.14
C ASN A 283 2.24 4.28 -28.62
N LYS A 284 3.52 3.96 -28.35
CA LYS A 284 4.09 2.64 -28.63
C LYS A 284 3.38 1.58 -27.79
N ILE A 285 3.28 1.79 -26.48
CA ILE A 285 2.59 0.86 -25.55
C ILE A 285 1.14 0.62 -25.99
N PHE A 286 0.40 1.67 -26.35
CA PHE A 286 -0.98 1.55 -26.84
C PHE A 286 -1.09 0.66 -28.09
N ARG A 287 -0.11 0.73 -29.01
CA ARG A 287 -0.09 -0.13 -30.21
C ARG A 287 0.31 -1.57 -29.91
N ASP A 288 1.27 -1.75 -29.02
CA ASP A 288 1.84 -3.06 -28.69
C ASP A 288 0.91 -3.86 -27.75
N GLY A 289 0.04 -3.16 -27.01
CA GLY A 289 -0.89 -3.73 -26.04
C GLY A 289 -0.31 -3.77 -24.62
N LEU A 290 -1.20 -3.75 -23.63
CA LEU A 290 -0.83 -3.83 -22.21
C LEU A 290 -0.78 -5.29 -21.74
N PRO A 291 0.23 -5.68 -20.92
CA PRO A 291 0.23 -6.99 -20.27
C PRO A 291 -0.85 -7.09 -19.19
N GLU A 292 -1.22 -8.33 -18.84
CA GLU A 292 -2.36 -8.64 -17.95
C GLU A 292 -2.29 -7.92 -16.59
N HIS A 293 -1.10 -7.76 -16.00
CA HIS A 293 -0.94 -7.14 -14.68
C HIS A 293 -1.12 -5.62 -14.65
N VAL A 294 -1.13 -4.95 -15.82
CA VAL A 294 -1.34 -3.49 -15.96
C VAL A 294 -2.53 -3.15 -16.86
N ILE A 295 -3.32 -4.15 -17.25
CA ILE A 295 -4.47 -3.96 -18.16
C ILE A 295 -5.51 -2.97 -17.60
N HIS A 296 -5.54 -2.79 -16.27
CA HIS A 296 -6.41 -1.82 -15.62
C HIS A 296 -6.14 -0.36 -16.03
N PHE A 297 -4.97 -0.04 -16.62
CA PHE A 297 -4.66 1.26 -17.21
C PHE A 297 -5.16 1.43 -18.66
N GLU A 298 -5.73 0.40 -19.29
CA GLU A 298 -6.08 0.42 -20.72
C GLU A 298 -7.07 1.53 -21.05
N SER A 299 -8.12 1.70 -20.25
CA SER A 299 -9.12 2.75 -20.48
C SER A 299 -8.50 4.15 -20.41
N GLU A 300 -7.64 4.40 -19.42
CA GLU A 300 -6.95 5.68 -19.25
C GLU A 300 -5.99 5.96 -20.41
N LEU A 301 -5.23 4.95 -20.85
CA LEU A 301 -4.33 5.04 -22.00
C LEU A 301 -5.09 5.34 -23.30
N ASN A 302 -6.21 4.65 -23.52
CA ASN A 302 -7.05 4.84 -24.70
C ASN A 302 -7.63 6.25 -24.77
N GLU A 303 -8.14 6.75 -23.64
CA GLU A 303 -8.65 8.12 -23.52
C GLU A 303 -7.53 9.12 -23.83
N LEU A 304 -6.37 8.96 -23.19
CA LEU A 304 -5.23 9.87 -23.34
C LEU A 304 -4.75 9.95 -24.79
N VAL A 305 -4.49 8.80 -25.43
CA VAL A 305 -4.02 8.74 -26.82
C VAL A 305 -5.06 9.35 -27.79
N THR A 306 -6.35 9.17 -27.52
CA THR A 306 -7.42 9.78 -28.32
C THR A 306 -7.42 11.30 -28.19
N GLN A 307 -7.27 11.83 -26.97
CA GLN A 307 -7.21 13.27 -26.75
C GLN A 307 -5.95 13.91 -27.35
N LEU A 308 -4.80 13.24 -27.29
CA LEU A 308 -3.55 13.70 -27.91
C LEU A 308 -3.67 13.86 -29.43
N LYS A 309 -4.38 12.94 -30.11
CA LYS A 309 -4.66 13.05 -31.56
C LYS A 309 -5.51 14.26 -31.92
N GLY A 310 -6.32 14.76 -30.98
CA GLY A 310 -7.14 15.96 -31.14
C GLY A 310 -6.35 17.27 -31.11
N GLY A 311 -5.05 17.25 -30.81
CA GLY A 311 -4.15 18.40 -30.91
C GLY A 311 -4.25 19.44 -29.79
N ALA A 312 -5.15 19.26 -28.81
CA ALA A 312 -5.28 20.15 -27.66
C ALA A 312 -4.36 19.70 -26.50
N THR A 313 -3.27 20.43 -26.27
CA THR A 313 -2.40 20.22 -25.11
C THR A 313 -2.58 21.34 -24.09
N ASN A 314 -3.09 21.00 -22.91
CA ASN A 314 -3.20 21.90 -21.76
C ASN A 314 -2.45 21.32 -20.56
N LEU A 315 -2.48 22.01 -19.42
CA LEU A 315 -1.78 21.58 -18.21
C LEU A 315 -2.23 20.19 -17.73
N GLU A 316 -3.53 19.96 -17.73
CA GLU A 316 -4.12 18.69 -17.30
C GLU A 316 -3.67 17.55 -18.22
N MET A 317 -3.56 17.79 -19.52
CA MET A 317 -3.00 16.82 -20.47
C MET A 317 -1.54 16.49 -20.15
N ILE A 318 -0.73 17.50 -19.85
CA ILE A 318 0.68 17.32 -19.52
C ILE A 318 0.83 16.48 -18.25
N LYS A 319 -0.01 16.73 -17.24
CA LYS A 319 -0.07 15.92 -16.01
C LYS A 319 -0.51 14.49 -16.28
N LYS A 320 -1.57 14.29 -17.08
CA LYS A 320 -2.04 12.95 -17.47
C LYS A 320 -0.95 12.14 -18.18
N VAL A 321 -0.24 12.75 -19.13
CA VAL A 321 0.92 12.12 -19.80
C VAL A 321 1.99 11.75 -18.78
N ALA A 322 2.37 12.67 -17.89
CA ALA A 322 3.41 12.42 -16.90
C ALA A 322 3.02 11.27 -15.94
N LYS A 323 1.81 11.30 -15.37
CA LYS A 323 1.30 10.26 -14.46
C LYS A 323 1.27 8.90 -15.16
N LEU A 324 0.61 8.79 -16.30
CA LEU A 324 0.45 7.51 -16.98
C LEU A 324 1.79 6.95 -17.50
N PHE A 325 2.68 7.83 -17.97
CA PHE A 325 4.04 7.44 -18.35
C PHE A 325 4.79 6.83 -17.18
N ILE A 326 4.83 7.49 -16.02
CA ILE A 326 5.52 6.98 -14.83
C ILE A 326 4.94 5.63 -14.40
N ARG A 327 3.61 5.55 -14.31
CA ARG A 327 2.88 4.35 -13.87
C ARG A 327 3.17 3.13 -14.74
N LEU A 328 3.23 3.32 -16.06
CA LEU A 328 3.54 2.25 -17.01
C LEU A 328 5.05 1.97 -17.14
N PHE A 329 5.92 2.94 -16.81
CA PHE A 329 7.36 2.82 -17.01
C PHE A 329 8.02 1.71 -16.19
N ASP A 330 7.67 1.61 -14.91
CA ASP A 330 8.28 0.64 -14.02
C ASP A 330 7.53 -0.70 -14.04
N THR A 331 6.23 -0.66 -14.36
CA THR A 331 5.36 -1.85 -14.38
C THR A 331 5.46 -2.63 -15.69
N MET A 332 5.81 -1.97 -16.79
CA MET A 332 6.23 -2.61 -18.03
C MET A 332 7.74 -2.36 -18.12
N PRO A 333 8.62 -3.37 -18.21
CA PRO A 333 10.02 -3.08 -18.40
C PRO A 333 10.22 -2.56 -19.84
N ILE A 334 9.89 -1.29 -20.11
CA ILE A 334 9.99 -0.61 -21.42
C ILE A 334 11.44 -0.69 -21.94
N TYR A 335 12.39 -0.91 -21.03
CA TYR A 335 13.81 -1.08 -21.26
C TYR A 335 14.29 -2.54 -21.29
N SER A 336 13.43 -3.56 -21.16
CA SER A 336 13.88 -4.97 -21.17
C SER A 336 14.58 -5.37 -22.47
N GLU A 337 14.29 -4.65 -23.55
CA GLU A 337 14.92 -4.82 -24.86
C GLU A 337 16.28 -4.11 -24.99
N LEU A 338 16.61 -3.19 -24.06
CA LEU A 338 17.89 -2.47 -24.08
C LEU A 338 18.99 -3.36 -23.50
N ARG A 339 20.01 -3.65 -24.32
CA ARG A 339 21.22 -4.33 -23.85
C ARG A 339 22.03 -3.37 -22.98
N LYS A 340 22.06 -3.62 -21.67
CA LYS A 340 22.66 -2.74 -20.64
C LYS A 340 24.11 -2.35 -20.94
N ASP A 341 24.85 -3.19 -21.64
CA ASP A 341 26.25 -3.01 -22.04
C ASP A 341 26.43 -2.16 -23.31
N ILE A 342 25.43 -2.11 -24.20
CA ILE A 342 25.53 -1.42 -25.50
C ILE A 342 24.78 -0.08 -25.49
N ASP A 343 23.61 -0.02 -24.83
CA ASP A 343 22.69 1.12 -24.89
C ASP A 343 22.60 1.92 -23.57
N TYR A 344 23.63 1.83 -22.73
CA TYR A 344 23.61 2.42 -21.37
C TYR A 344 23.26 3.92 -21.35
N LYS A 345 23.70 4.68 -22.36
CA LYS A 345 23.35 6.11 -22.50
C LYS A 345 21.87 6.34 -22.77
N ALA A 346 21.28 5.54 -23.66
CA ALA A 346 19.85 5.61 -23.97
C ALA A 346 19.01 5.20 -22.75
N PHE A 347 19.43 4.14 -22.05
CA PHE A 347 18.81 3.72 -20.80
C PHE A 347 18.84 4.83 -19.73
N LYS A 348 20.00 5.45 -19.49
CA LYS A 348 20.11 6.62 -18.59
C LYS A 348 19.20 7.77 -19.00
N PHE A 349 19.18 8.09 -20.29
CA PHE A 349 18.34 9.18 -20.79
C PHE A 349 16.85 8.91 -20.54
N ILE A 350 16.41 7.68 -20.74
CA ILE A 350 15.02 7.25 -20.48
C ILE A 350 14.70 7.28 -18.98
N LEU A 351 15.64 6.91 -18.10
CA LEU A 351 15.50 7.10 -16.64
C LEU A 351 15.41 8.58 -16.24
N HIS A 352 16.16 9.46 -16.91
CA HIS A 352 16.04 10.90 -16.71
C HIS A 352 14.68 11.44 -17.15
N VAL A 353 14.11 10.92 -18.24
CA VAL A 353 12.76 11.26 -18.70
C VAL A 353 11.73 10.91 -17.61
N ARG A 354 11.83 9.71 -17.03
CA ARG A 354 11.02 9.29 -15.87
C ARG A 354 11.14 10.27 -14.70
N ARG A 355 12.36 10.57 -14.25
CA ARG A 355 12.58 11.53 -13.17
C ARG A 355 11.99 12.91 -13.47
N CYS A 356 12.18 13.42 -14.70
CA CYS A 356 11.64 14.72 -15.11
C CYS A 356 10.11 14.72 -15.16
N MET A 357 9.47 13.63 -15.58
CA MET A 357 8.01 13.50 -15.51
C MET A 357 7.53 13.53 -14.05
N GLY A 358 8.29 12.95 -13.10
CA GLY A 358 7.99 13.09 -11.67
C GLY A 358 7.99 14.56 -11.21
N LEU A 359 8.91 15.37 -11.73
CA LEU A 359 8.94 16.82 -11.45
C LEU A 359 7.68 17.55 -11.96
N VAL A 360 7.13 17.11 -13.10
CA VAL A 360 5.86 17.62 -13.64
C VAL A 360 4.70 17.32 -12.70
N VAL A 361 4.65 16.10 -12.16
CA VAL A 361 3.62 15.68 -11.20
C VAL A 361 3.71 16.48 -9.90
N MET A 362 4.93 16.75 -9.40
CA MET A 362 5.13 17.53 -8.16
C MET A 362 4.80 19.03 -8.28
N GLU A 363 4.33 19.49 -9.43
CA GLU A 363 3.92 20.87 -9.70
C GLU A 363 5.01 21.96 -9.62
N ARG A 364 6.24 21.62 -9.21
CA ARG A 364 7.30 22.60 -8.89
C ARG A 364 7.86 23.38 -10.08
N TYR A 365 7.54 23.02 -11.33
CA TYR A 365 8.01 23.70 -12.55
C TYR A 365 6.95 23.83 -13.68
N MET A 366 5.65 23.70 -13.37
CA MET A 366 4.59 23.68 -14.39
C MET A 366 4.50 24.95 -15.25
N VAL A 367 4.87 26.10 -14.69
CA VAL A 367 4.88 27.40 -15.40
C VAL A 367 5.87 27.38 -16.58
N TYR A 368 7.00 26.67 -16.45
CA TYR A 368 8.03 26.60 -17.49
C TYR A 368 7.60 25.72 -18.68
N LEU A 369 6.86 24.63 -18.40
CA LEU A 369 6.28 23.74 -19.41
C LEU A 369 5.15 24.39 -20.19
N LEU A 370 4.26 25.15 -19.52
CA LEU A 370 3.15 25.85 -20.18
C LEU A 370 3.61 26.96 -21.11
N LEU A 371 4.64 27.73 -20.73
CA LEU A 371 5.19 28.82 -21.56
C LEU A 371 5.89 28.32 -22.83
N ARG A 372 6.31 27.05 -22.86
CA ARG A 372 7.00 26.43 -23.99
C ARG A 372 6.09 25.55 -24.85
N CYS A 373 5.22 24.74 -24.24
CA CYS A 373 4.22 23.98 -24.98
C CYS A 373 3.19 24.90 -25.67
N SER A 374 2.90 26.08 -25.13
CA SER A 374 2.05 27.08 -25.80
C SER A 374 2.66 27.66 -27.09
N LYS A 375 4.00 27.60 -27.29
CA LYS A 375 4.60 27.95 -28.59
C LYS A 375 4.24 26.95 -29.70
N ARG A 376 3.80 25.73 -29.35
CA ARG A 376 3.22 24.74 -30.26
C ARG A 376 1.81 25.15 -30.75
N LEU A 377 1.11 26.05 -30.04
CA LEU A 377 -0.21 26.57 -30.44
C LEU A 377 -0.13 27.70 -31.49
N GLY A 378 1.08 28.20 -31.79
CA GLY A 378 1.28 29.30 -32.74
C GLY A 378 1.72 28.89 -34.15
N ASN A 379 2.18 27.66 -34.34
CA ASN A 379 2.65 27.15 -35.62
C ASN A 379 1.92 25.85 -35.95
N ASN A 380 0.89 25.96 -36.77
CA ASN A 380 0.24 24.84 -37.46
C ASN A 380 1.29 24.04 -38.24
N TRP A 381 1.18 22.72 -38.17
CA TRP A 381 1.74 21.81 -39.16
C TRP A 381 0.82 21.73 -40.38
#